data_AF-A0ABC9SB14-F1
#
_entry.id   AF-A0ABC9SB14-F1
#
_cell.length_a   1.000
_cell.length_b   1.000
_cell.length_c   1.000
_cell.angle_alpha   90.00
_cell.angle_beta   90.00
_cell.angle_gamma   90.00
#
_symmetry.space_group_name_H-M   'P 1'
#
loop_
_entity.id
_entity.type
_entity.pdbx_description
1 polymer ?
#
loop_
_entity_poly.entity_id
_entity_poly.type
_entity_poly.pdbx_seq_one_letter_code
_entity_poly.pdbx_strand_id
1 'polypeptide(L)'
;KGLNRHSDAEWSAMLDNRNTDECDYDTFDYMDRVGTTLFCGVIKAYAEGREEFQEDFNDFSPSGFWARTLPKNKNEALFIAQLLCDGGINKCNLSCAGLTENLLKDIYNYIGLASVGEIDEFLANENEGEAENLES
;
A
#
# COMPACT_ATOMS: atom_id res chain seq x y z
N LYS A 1 -3.53 -3.67 15.88
CA LYS A 1 -4.89 -4.24 15.61
C LYS A 1 -5.84 -3.07 15.43
N GLY A 2 -6.52 -2.95 14.29
CA GLY A 2 -7.49 -1.87 14.04
C GLY A 2 -7.12 -0.82 12.98
N LEU A 3 -6.08 -1.06 12.16
CA LEU A 3 -5.78 -0.20 11.00
C LEU A 3 -6.56 -0.63 9.74
N ASN A 4 -7.04 -1.88 9.72
CA ASN A 4 -7.77 -2.46 8.62
C ASN A 4 -9.21 -1.96 8.69
N ARG A 5 -9.62 -1.13 7.72
CA ARG A 5 -10.99 -0.57 7.66
C ARG A 5 -11.98 -1.54 7.04
N HIS A 6 -11.51 -2.38 6.13
CA HIS A 6 -12.29 -3.46 5.51
C HIS A 6 -11.53 -4.78 5.62
N SER A 7 -12.28 -5.86 5.64
CA SER A 7 -11.80 -7.24 5.68
C SER A 7 -11.40 -7.75 4.29
N ASP A 8 -10.55 -8.78 4.25
CA ASP A 8 -10.18 -9.46 2.99
C ASP A 8 -11.40 -9.91 2.19
N ALA A 9 -12.47 -10.34 2.87
CA ALA A 9 -13.70 -10.81 2.25
C ALA A 9 -14.47 -9.67 1.56
N GLU A 10 -14.51 -8.48 2.15
CA GLU A 10 -15.14 -7.30 1.53
C GLU A 10 -14.39 -6.87 0.27
N TRP A 11 -13.05 -6.86 0.32
CA TRP A 11 -12.21 -6.55 -0.84
C TRP A 11 -12.34 -7.58 -1.95
N SER A 12 -12.31 -8.87 -1.62
CA SER A 12 -12.49 -9.94 -2.62
C SER A 12 -13.87 -9.83 -3.28
N ALA A 13 -14.93 -9.62 -2.48
CA ALA A 13 -16.28 -9.48 -3.00
C ALA A 13 -16.42 -8.26 -3.93
N MET A 14 -15.82 -7.12 -3.57
CA MET A 14 -15.81 -5.94 -4.44
C MET A 14 -15.07 -6.21 -5.75
N LEU A 15 -13.88 -6.81 -5.70
CA LEU A 15 -13.08 -7.13 -6.90
C LEU A 15 -13.74 -8.18 -7.80
N ASP A 16 -14.51 -9.12 -7.24
CA ASP A 16 -15.25 -10.13 -7.99
C ASP A 16 -16.48 -9.55 -8.72
N ASN A 17 -17.07 -8.48 -8.18
CA ASN A 17 -18.30 -7.89 -8.70
C ASN A 17 -18.12 -6.54 -9.42
N ARG A 18 -16.91 -5.96 -9.43
CA ARG A 18 -16.65 -4.63 -10.02
C ARG A 18 -16.86 -4.58 -11.53
N ASN A 19 -17.22 -3.39 -12.02
CA ASN A 19 -17.27 -3.11 -13.44
C ASN A 19 -15.88 -2.75 -13.99
N THR A 20 -15.20 -3.72 -14.62
CA THR A 20 -13.85 -3.49 -15.15
C THR A 20 -13.81 -2.55 -16.35
N ASP A 21 -14.94 -2.27 -17.00
CA ASP A 21 -15.00 -1.32 -18.12
C ASP A 21 -14.83 0.14 -17.67
N GLU A 22 -15.05 0.40 -16.38
CA GLU A 22 -14.88 1.71 -15.74
C GLU A 22 -13.51 1.90 -15.07
N CYS A 23 -12.62 0.90 -15.12
CA CYS A 23 -11.29 1.04 -14.56
C CYS A 23 -10.44 2.00 -15.40
N ASP A 24 -9.70 2.88 -14.73
CA ASP A 24 -8.89 3.92 -15.37
C ASP A 24 -7.71 3.37 -16.19
N TYR A 25 -7.22 2.16 -15.86
CA TYR A 25 -6.08 1.52 -16.53
C TYR A 25 -6.09 0.00 -16.39
N ASP A 26 -5.41 -0.70 -17.30
CA ASP A 26 -5.38 -2.16 -17.33
C ASP A 26 -4.38 -2.76 -16.33
N THR A 27 -3.24 -2.10 -16.12
CA THR A 27 -2.12 -2.53 -15.27
C THR A 27 -1.37 -1.34 -14.69
N PHE A 28 -0.74 -1.51 -13.53
CA PHE A 28 0.18 -0.55 -12.91
C PHE A 28 1.41 -0.25 -13.76
N ASP A 29 1.78 -1.11 -14.73
CA ASP A 29 2.89 -0.84 -15.66
C ASP A 29 2.69 0.45 -16.48
N TYR A 30 1.44 0.95 -16.56
CA TYR A 30 1.11 2.21 -17.23
C TYR A 30 1.19 3.44 -16.32
N MET A 31 1.43 3.26 -15.02
CA MET A 31 1.65 4.39 -14.11
C MET A 31 3.05 4.94 -14.29
N ASP A 32 3.12 6.22 -14.66
CA ASP A 32 4.36 6.96 -14.57
C ASP A 32 4.71 7.31 -13.11
N ARG A 33 5.84 7.99 -12.91
CA ARG A 33 6.28 8.42 -11.58
C ARG A 33 5.23 9.27 -10.85
N VAL A 34 4.49 10.10 -11.58
CA VAL A 34 3.49 11.01 -10.99
C VAL A 34 2.25 10.23 -10.57
N GLY A 35 1.72 9.38 -11.44
CA GLY A 35 0.59 8.50 -11.13
C GLY A 35 0.87 7.61 -9.93
N THR A 36 2.06 7.00 -9.89
CA THR A 36 2.51 6.18 -8.75
C THR A 36 2.54 6.99 -7.45
N THR A 37 3.10 8.21 -7.49
CA THR A 37 3.19 9.07 -6.30
C THR A 37 1.79 9.45 -5.78
N LEU A 38 0.86 9.79 -6.68
CA LEU A 38 -0.52 10.11 -6.33
C LEU A 38 -1.24 8.90 -5.71
N PHE A 39 -1.07 7.71 -6.29
CA PHE A 39 -1.67 6.48 -5.77
C PHE A 39 -1.14 6.11 -4.37
N CYS A 40 0.15 6.30 -4.11
CA CYS A 40 0.70 6.18 -2.75
C CYS A 40 0.04 7.18 -1.78
N GLY A 41 -0.28 8.38 -2.24
CA GLY A 41 -1.04 9.37 -1.47
C GLY A 41 -2.46 8.89 -1.11
N VAL A 42 -3.13 8.21 -2.03
CA VAL A 42 -4.44 7.57 -1.81
C VAL A 42 -4.34 6.49 -0.74
N ILE A 43 -3.36 5.57 -0.86
CA ILE A 43 -3.10 4.52 0.12
C ILE A 43 -2.87 5.11 1.51
N LYS A 44 -2.03 6.15 1.61
CA LYS A 44 -1.76 6.86 2.86
C LYS A 44 -3.03 7.48 3.44
N ALA A 45 -3.81 8.19 2.63
CA ALA A 45 -5.05 8.83 3.09
C ALA A 45 -6.08 7.81 3.58
N TYR A 46 -6.18 6.66 2.90
CA TYR A 46 -7.01 5.54 3.34
C TYR A 46 -6.53 4.99 4.69
N ALA A 47 -5.24 4.69 4.83
CA ALA A 47 -4.67 4.19 6.09
C ALA A 47 -4.88 5.17 7.26
N GLU A 48 -4.66 6.47 7.04
CA GLU A 48 -4.86 7.53 8.05
C GLU A 48 -6.32 7.80 8.38
N GLY A 49 -7.24 7.50 7.45
CA GLY A 49 -8.67 7.73 7.67
C GLY A 49 -9.11 9.14 7.58
N ARG A 50 -8.52 9.87 6.63
CA ARG A 50 -8.94 11.23 6.33
C ARG A 50 -10.44 11.26 6.08
N GLU A 51 -11.13 12.02 6.92
CA GLU A 51 -12.59 12.17 6.88
C GLU A 51 -13.09 12.65 5.52
N GLU A 52 -12.32 13.51 4.85
CA GLU A 52 -12.61 14.05 3.51
C GLU A 52 -12.88 12.98 2.45
N PHE A 53 -12.24 11.81 2.56
CA PHE A 53 -12.33 10.75 1.54
C PHE A 53 -13.12 9.53 2.03
N GLN A 54 -13.75 9.58 3.20
CA GLN A 54 -14.42 8.40 3.75
C GLN A 54 -15.60 7.95 2.91
N GLU A 55 -16.36 8.85 2.27
CA GLU A 55 -17.46 8.45 1.39
C GLU A 55 -16.94 7.64 0.20
N ASP A 56 -15.90 8.13 -0.47
CA ASP A 56 -15.26 7.43 -1.59
C ASP A 56 -14.63 6.10 -1.15
N PHE A 57 -13.84 6.13 -0.06
CA PHE A 57 -13.08 4.98 0.39
C PHE A 57 -13.91 3.84 0.97
N ASN A 58 -15.10 4.14 1.49
CA ASN A 58 -16.04 3.13 1.99
C ASN A 58 -17.08 2.71 0.95
N ASP A 59 -17.08 3.29 -0.26
CA ASP A 59 -17.94 2.85 -1.36
C ASP A 59 -17.35 1.61 -2.05
N PHE A 60 -17.83 0.44 -1.62
CA PHE A 60 -17.48 -0.87 -2.18
C PHE A 60 -18.50 -1.35 -3.23
N SER A 61 -19.29 -0.44 -3.81
CA SER A 61 -20.15 -0.76 -4.94
C SER A 61 -19.32 -1.13 -6.19
N PRO A 62 -19.92 -1.81 -7.19
CA PRO A 62 -19.23 -2.17 -8.43
C PRO A 62 -18.58 -1.03 -9.22
N SER A 63 -18.98 0.21 -8.94
CA SER A 63 -18.47 1.45 -9.56
C SER A 63 -17.89 2.43 -8.53
N GLY A 64 -17.66 1.96 -7.30
CA GLY A 64 -17.06 2.76 -6.23
C GLY A 64 -15.61 3.15 -6.54
N PHE A 65 -15.02 3.95 -5.65
CA PHE A 65 -13.66 4.49 -5.85
C PHE A 65 -12.65 3.36 -6.13
N TRP A 66 -12.57 2.37 -5.24
CA TRP A 66 -11.62 1.27 -5.38
C TRP A 66 -11.89 0.35 -6.57
N ALA A 67 -13.15 0.23 -6.99
CA ALA A 67 -13.52 -0.55 -8.16
C ALA A 67 -12.92 0.04 -9.45
N ARG A 68 -12.92 1.37 -9.58
CA ARG A 68 -12.42 2.10 -10.76
C ARG A 68 -10.93 2.42 -10.69
N THR A 69 -10.44 2.77 -9.50
CA THR A 69 -9.06 3.23 -9.30
C THR A 69 -8.06 2.08 -9.17
N LEU A 70 -8.48 0.82 -8.95
CA LEU A 70 -7.59 -0.34 -9.06
C LEU A 70 -7.51 -0.85 -10.51
N PRO A 71 -6.37 -1.36 -10.98
CA PRO A 71 -6.19 -1.81 -12.37
C PRO A 71 -7.15 -2.95 -12.71
N LYS A 72 -7.47 -3.12 -14.00
CA LYS A 72 -8.26 -4.27 -14.48
C LYS A 72 -7.59 -5.60 -14.18
N ASN A 73 -6.26 -5.65 -14.19
CA ASN A 73 -5.50 -6.83 -13.80
C ASN A 73 -5.85 -7.24 -12.37
N LYS A 74 -6.57 -8.35 -12.24
CA LYS A 74 -7.09 -8.85 -10.96
C LYS A 74 -5.98 -9.19 -9.96
N ASN A 75 -4.84 -9.69 -10.43
CA ASN A 75 -3.73 -10.05 -9.55
C ASN A 75 -3.07 -8.80 -8.93
N GLU A 76 -2.92 -7.75 -9.72
CA GLU A 76 -2.40 -6.46 -9.25
C GLU A 76 -3.37 -5.77 -8.29
N ALA A 77 -4.68 -5.80 -8.59
CA ALA A 77 -5.71 -5.27 -7.71
C ALA A 77 -5.75 -6.01 -6.36
N LEU A 78 -5.64 -7.36 -6.38
CA LEU A 78 -5.55 -8.17 -5.17
C LEU A 78 -4.28 -7.89 -4.36
N PHE A 79 -3.16 -7.60 -5.02
CA PHE A 79 -1.92 -7.22 -4.34
C PHE A 79 -2.11 -5.95 -3.48
N ILE A 80 -2.77 -4.91 -4.02
CA ILE A 80 -3.06 -3.69 -3.24
C ILE A 80 -4.10 -3.96 -2.16
N ALA A 81 -5.19 -4.65 -2.48
CA ALA A 81 -6.20 -5.00 -1.48
C ALA A 81 -5.57 -5.71 -0.27
N GLN A 82 -4.66 -6.66 -0.53
CA GLN A 82 -3.94 -7.38 0.51
C GLN A 82 -3.05 -6.46 1.36
N LEU A 83 -2.34 -5.52 0.73
CA LEU A 83 -1.53 -4.52 1.43
C LEU A 83 -2.38 -3.69 2.41
N LEU A 84 -3.59 -3.30 1.98
CA LEU A 84 -4.53 -2.49 2.76
C LEU A 84 -5.24 -3.29 3.87
N CYS A 85 -5.44 -4.59 3.68
CA CYS A 85 -6.20 -5.45 4.59
C CYS A 85 -5.43 -5.91 5.82
N ASP A 86 -4.10 -5.98 5.80
CA ASP A 86 -3.33 -6.54 6.93
C ASP A 86 -1.93 -5.91 7.10
N GLY A 87 -1.53 -4.97 6.24
CA GLY A 87 -0.15 -4.47 6.19
C GLY A 87 0.88 -5.55 5.87
N GLY A 88 0.45 -6.74 5.44
CA GLY A 88 1.28 -7.92 5.19
C GLY A 88 0.85 -8.68 3.95
N ILE A 89 1.83 -9.15 3.18
CA ILE A 89 1.65 -10.01 2.00
C ILE A 89 1.35 -11.44 2.51
N ASN A 90 0.08 -11.79 2.77
CA ASN A 90 -0.46 -13.16 2.60
C ASN A 90 -1.78 -13.42 3.35
N LYS A 91 -2.90 -13.50 2.60
CA LYS A 91 -4.03 -14.45 2.84
C LYS A 91 -4.73 -14.93 1.56
N CYS A 92 -4.63 -14.23 0.43
CA CYS A 92 -5.25 -14.65 -0.84
C CYS A 92 -4.58 -15.84 -1.57
N ASN A 93 -3.71 -16.60 -0.91
CA ASN A 93 -2.83 -17.59 -1.57
C ASN A 93 -2.09 -17.00 -2.79
N LEU A 94 -1.85 -15.68 -2.76
CA LEU A 94 -0.84 -15.02 -3.57
C LEU A 94 0.52 -15.42 -2.98
N SER A 95 0.86 -16.70 -3.05
CA SER A 95 2.26 -17.04 -3.19
C SER A 95 2.64 -16.42 -4.52
N CYS A 96 3.09 -15.17 -4.52
CA CYS A 96 3.90 -14.72 -5.61
C CYS A 96 5.01 -15.75 -5.67
N ALA A 97 5.12 -16.48 -6.78
CA ALA A 97 6.14 -17.50 -6.97
C ALA A 97 7.59 -16.92 -6.93
N GLY A 98 7.77 -15.70 -6.42
CA GLY A 98 9.04 -15.06 -6.06
C GLY A 98 9.02 -14.21 -4.77
N LEU A 99 7.89 -13.83 -4.17
CA LEU A 99 7.87 -13.07 -2.89
C LEU A 99 7.96 -14.03 -1.69
N THR A 100 9.05 -14.80 -1.62
CA THR A 100 9.38 -15.59 -0.43
C THR A 100 9.89 -14.70 0.70
N GLU A 101 10.00 -15.22 1.93
CA GLU A 101 10.54 -14.50 3.10
C GLU A 101 11.97 -13.95 2.87
N ASN A 102 12.66 -14.43 1.83
CA ASN A 102 13.97 -13.95 1.41
C ASN A 102 13.93 -12.87 0.33
N LEU A 103 12.78 -12.57 -0.30
CA LEU A 103 12.74 -11.60 -1.39
C LEU A 103 13.29 -10.25 -0.93
N LEU A 104 12.87 -9.75 0.24
CA LEU A 104 13.38 -8.49 0.77
C LEU A 104 14.90 -8.50 0.83
N LYS A 105 15.54 -9.60 1.24
CA LYS A 105 17.00 -9.76 1.23
C LYS A 105 17.57 -9.80 -0.20
N ASP A 106 16.87 -10.46 -1.11
CA ASP A 106 17.30 -10.65 -2.50
C ASP A 106 17.24 -9.33 -3.30
N ILE A 107 16.31 -8.44 -2.97
CA ILE A 107 16.13 -7.14 -3.62
C ILE A 107 16.75 -5.97 -2.83
N TYR A 108 17.15 -6.21 -1.57
CA TYR A 108 17.71 -5.22 -0.65
C TYR A 108 18.83 -4.38 -1.29
N ASN A 109 19.81 -5.05 -1.91
CA ASN A 109 20.96 -4.41 -2.56
C ASN A 109 20.60 -3.69 -3.87
N TYR A 110 19.44 -3.96 -4.46
CA TYR A 110 19.03 -3.42 -5.76
C TYR A 110 18.12 -2.20 -5.64
N ILE A 111 17.40 -2.04 -4.52
CA ILE A 111 16.46 -0.92 -4.32
C ILE A 111 17.15 0.28 -3.66
N GLY A 112 18.39 0.12 -3.16
CA GLY A 112 19.12 1.21 -2.49
C GLY A 112 18.44 1.66 -1.20
N LEU A 113 17.76 0.75 -0.50
CA LEU A 113 17.16 1.02 0.81
C LEU A 113 18.27 1.06 1.86
N ALA A 114 18.23 2.06 2.75
CA ALA A 114 19.14 2.14 3.89
C ALA A 114 19.06 0.86 4.74
N SER A 115 20.21 0.38 5.18
CA SER A 115 20.35 -0.81 6.01
C SER A 115 19.83 -0.55 7.40
N VAL A 116 19.49 -1.63 8.11
CA VAL A 116 19.13 -1.51 9.53
C VAL A 116 20.22 -0.77 10.29
N GLY A 117 21.50 -0.98 9.94
CA GLY A 117 22.62 -0.23 10.50
C GLY A 117 22.63 1.25 10.11
N GLU A 118 22.36 1.60 8.85
CA GLU A 118 22.27 3.00 8.40
C GLU A 118 21.06 3.72 8.99
N ILE A 119 19.94 3.02 9.23
CA ILE A 119 18.76 3.55 9.91
C ILE A 119 19.05 3.73 11.40
N ASP A 120 19.68 2.75 12.06
CA ASP A 120 20.06 2.85 13.48
C ASP A 120 21.08 3.99 13.69
N GLU A 121 22.03 4.17 12.78
CA GLU A 121 22.99 5.28 12.81
C GLU A 121 22.30 6.63 12.55
N PHE A 122 21.37 6.70 11.59
CA PHE A 122 20.57 7.90 11.36
C PHE A 122 19.73 8.28 12.59
N LEU A 123 19.06 7.30 13.22
CA LEU A 123 18.26 7.51 14.43
C LEU A 123 19.12 7.84 15.66
N ALA A 124 20.33 7.27 15.75
CA ALA A 124 21.29 7.63 16.79
C ALA A 124 21.76 9.09 16.63
N ASN A 125 22.06 9.50 15.40
CA ASN A 125 22.46 10.87 15.08
C ASN A 125 21.32 11.89 15.25
N GLU A 126 20.06 11.52 14.97
CA GLU A 126 18.90 12.38 15.29
C GLU A 126 18.74 12.59 16.81
N ASN A 127 18.97 11.54 17.62
CA ASN A 127 18.87 11.63 19.08
C ASN A 127 20.04 12.38 19.75
N GLU A 128 21.19 12.52 19.09
CA GLU A 128 22.30 13.36 19.58
C GLU A 128 22.03 14.87 19.44
N GLY A 129 21.11 15.26 18.55
CA GLY A 129 20.70 16.66 18.38
C GLY A 129 19.72 17.20 19.44
N GLU A 130 19.04 16.32 20.20
CA GLU A 130 18.10 16.74 21.25
C GLU A 130 18.78 16.99 22.61
N ALA A 131 20.04 16.60 22.79
CA ALA A 131 20.76 16.75 24.06
C ALA A 131 21.35 18.18 24.27
N GLU A 132 21.47 19.01 23.24
CA GLU A 132 22.08 20.35 23.36
C GLU A 132 21.07 21.49 23.65
N ASN A 133 19.77 21.22 23.78
CA ASN A 133 18.75 22.28 23.98
C ASN A 133 18.06 22.26 25.36
N LEU A 134 18.67 21.62 26.37
CA LEU A 134 18.15 21.60 27.75
C LEU A 134 19.05 22.33 28.77
N GLU A 135 20.12 23.00 28.34
CA GLU A 135 20.87 23.93 29.20
C GLU A 135 20.96 25.32 28.55
N SER A 136 19.91 26.12 28.69
CA SER A 136 19.94 27.59 28.56
C SER A 136 18.75 28.22 29.27
#